data_AF-A0A952I0L0-F1
#
_entry.id   AF-A0A952I0L0-F1
#
_cell.length_a   1.000
_cell.length_b   1.000
_cell.length_c   1.000
_cell.angle_alpha   90.00
_cell.angle_beta   90.00
_cell.angle_gamma   90.00
#
_symmetry.space_group_name_H-M   'P 1'
#
loop_
_entity.id
_entity.type
_entity.pdbx_description
1 polymer ?
#
loop_
_entity_poly.entity_id
_entity_poly.type
_entity_poly.pdbx_seq_one_letter_code
_entity_poly.pdbx_strand_id
1 'polypeptide(L)'
;MRNIFFGAYILLISLSMASCNLNQQSGEEKKGAEGEKLAHQYCGSCHAFPQPELLIKSSWENYVLPRMGYMLGIYSILEERNDLIEKGRGGEIVESQNIFPEKPIIDVTDWEKIKKYYLDNAP
;
A
#
# COMPACT_ATOMS: atom_id res chain seq x y z
N MET A 1 54.38 -6.55 21.07
CA MET A 1 53.16 -5.95 21.68
C MET A 1 52.43 -4.94 20.78
N ARG A 2 52.72 -4.85 19.47
CA ARG A 2 52.10 -3.89 18.54
C ARG A 2 50.99 -4.51 17.66
N ASN A 3 50.94 -5.85 17.59
CA ASN A 3 50.01 -6.60 16.74
C ASN A 3 48.71 -7.01 17.46
N ILE A 4 48.68 -6.94 18.80
CA ILE A 4 47.48 -7.24 19.61
C ILE A 4 46.46 -6.08 19.51
N PHE A 5 46.94 -4.84 19.45
CA PHE A 5 46.09 -3.66 19.31
C PHE A 5 45.43 -3.55 17.93
N PHE A 6 46.08 -4.06 16.87
CA PHE A 6 45.52 -4.06 15.51
C PHE A 6 44.37 -5.08 15.37
N GLY A 7 44.48 -6.25 16.00
CA GLY A 7 43.42 -7.26 16.02
C GLY A 7 42.18 -6.85 16.79
N ALA A 8 42.35 -6.14 17.92
CA ALA A 8 41.23 -5.60 18.69
C ALA A 8 40.46 -4.49 17.93
N TYR A 9 41.17 -3.68 17.15
CA TYR A 9 40.57 -2.60 16.34
C TYR A 9 39.73 -3.14 15.17
N ILE A 10 40.18 -4.22 14.51
CA ILE A 10 39.43 -4.89 13.44
C ILE A 10 38.16 -5.56 13.98
N LEU A 11 38.23 -6.18 15.17
CA LEU A 11 37.07 -6.77 15.85
C LEU A 11 36.01 -5.71 16.24
N LEU A 12 36.43 -4.55 16.75
CA LEU A 12 35.52 -3.46 17.12
C LEU A 12 34.81 -2.81 15.91
N ILE A 13 35.49 -2.72 14.76
CA ILE A 13 34.88 -2.19 13.52
C ILE A 13 33.84 -3.18 12.96
N SER A 14 34.10 -4.48 13.03
CA SER A 14 33.14 -5.51 12.57
C SER A 14 31.83 -5.52 13.39
N LEU A 15 31.91 -5.21 14.69
CA LEU A 15 30.75 -5.15 15.58
C LEU A 15 29.84 -3.93 15.30
N SER A 16 30.40 -2.86 14.72
CA SER A 16 29.65 -1.64 14.38
C SER A 16 28.84 -1.77 13.08
N MET A 17 29.28 -2.61 12.12
CA MET A 17 28.56 -2.81 10.85
C MET A 17 27.35 -3.76 10.98
N ALA A 18 27.30 -4.60 12.02
CA ALA A 18 26.17 -5.49 12.28
C ALA A 18 24.90 -4.73 12.72
N SER A 19 25.05 -3.59 13.39
CA SER A 19 23.92 -2.79 13.92
C SER A 19 23.12 -2.03 12.86
N CYS A 20 23.69 -1.78 11.67
CA CYS A 20 22.97 -1.08 10.59
C CYS A 20 21.94 -1.99 9.87
N ASN A 21 22.22 -3.29 9.75
CA ASN A 21 21.35 -4.22 9.02
C ASN A 21 20.04 -4.55 9.76
N LEU A 22 20.07 -4.65 11.09
CA LEU A 22 18.89 -4.96 11.91
C LEU A 22 17.84 -3.83 11.90
N ASN A 23 18.30 -2.58 11.78
CA ASN A 23 17.41 -1.41 11.75
C ASN A 23 16.69 -1.26 10.40
N GLN A 24 17.30 -1.68 9.29
CA GLN A 24 16.63 -1.68 7.99
C GLN A 24 15.57 -2.78 7.88
N GLN A 25 15.87 -4.01 8.32
CA GLN A 25 14.92 -5.13 8.26
C GLN A 25 13.67 -4.87 9.11
N SER A 26 13.83 -4.38 10.34
CA SER A 26 12.69 -4.08 11.22
C SER A 26 11.82 -2.92 10.71
N GLY A 27 12.39 -2.01 9.92
CA GLY A 27 11.66 -0.92 9.28
C GLY A 27 10.80 -1.38 8.10
N GLU A 28 11.29 -2.30 7.29
CA GLU A 28 10.55 -2.84 6.14
C GLU A 28 9.42 -3.78 6.58
N GLU A 29 9.67 -4.66 7.54
CA GLU A 29 8.66 -5.55 8.12
C GLU A 29 7.49 -4.76 8.73
N LYS A 30 7.79 -3.72 9.51
CA LYS A 30 6.76 -2.84 10.09
C LYS A 30 5.92 -2.12 9.03
N LYS A 31 6.55 -1.64 7.95
CA LYS A 31 5.83 -1.00 6.83
C LYS A 31 4.93 -1.98 6.10
N GLY A 32 5.38 -3.22 5.89
CA GLY A 32 4.56 -4.29 5.31
C GLY A 32 3.33 -4.60 6.16
N ALA A 33 3.52 -4.78 7.47
CA ALA A 33 2.44 -5.04 8.41
C ALA A 33 1.42 -3.88 8.50
N GLU A 34 1.88 -2.63 8.34
CA GLU A 34 0.99 -1.47 8.29
C GLU A 34 0.09 -1.48 7.05
N GLY A 35 0.66 -1.78 5.88
CA GLY A 35 -0.10 -1.89 4.62
C GLY A 35 -1.16 -2.99 4.66
N GLU A 36 -0.83 -4.16 5.22
CA GLU A 36 -1.78 -5.26 5.42
C GLU A 36 -2.95 -4.86 6.32
N LYS A 37 -2.66 -4.21 7.45
CA LYS A 37 -3.69 -3.76 8.39
C LYS A 37 -4.62 -2.75 7.74
N LEU A 38 -4.07 -1.79 6.99
CA LEU A 38 -4.85 -0.80 6.24
C LEU A 38 -5.70 -1.48 5.16
N ALA A 39 -5.15 -2.48 4.47
CA ALA A 39 -5.89 -3.24 3.47
C ALA A 39 -7.09 -3.98 4.10
N HIS A 40 -6.91 -4.64 5.25
CA HIS A 40 -8.02 -5.27 5.96
C HIS A 40 -9.09 -4.25 6.37
N GLN A 41 -8.67 -3.07 6.84
CA GLN A 41 -9.57 -2.01 7.28
C GLN A 41 -10.40 -1.43 6.12
N TYR A 42 -9.78 -1.14 4.98
CA TYR A 42 -10.44 -0.42 3.88
C TYR A 42 -10.94 -1.33 2.76
N CYS A 43 -10.20 -2.38 2.39
CA CYS A 43 -10.61 -3.32 1.34
C CYS A 43 -11.58 -4.41 1.86
N GLY A 44 -11.62 -4.63 3.18
CA GLY A 44 -12.55 -5.56 3.83
C GLY A 44 -13.80 -4.91 4.43
N SER A 45 -13.96 -3.57 4.31
CA SER A 45 -15.10 -2.86 4.91
C SER A 45 -16.39 -2.97 4.12
N CYS A 46 -16.30 -3.10 2.78
CA CYS A 46 -17.46 -3.12 1.89
C CYS A 46 -17.90 -4.55 1.52
N HIS A 47 -16.96 -5.50 1.46
CA HIS A 47 -17.21 -6.90 1.12
C HIS A 47 -16.10 -7.79 1.71
N ALA A 48 -16.12 -9.09 1.40
CA ALA A 48 -15.07 -10.01 1.84
C ALA A 48 -13.68 -9.49 1.44
N PHE A 49 -12.73 -9.53 2.37
CA PHE A 49 -11.35 -9.09 2.14
C PHE A 49 -10.70 -9.94 1.04
N PRO A 50 -10.20 -9.33 -0.05
CA PRO A 50 -9.58 -10.07 -1.13
C PRO A 50 -8.09 -10.32 -0.82
N GLN A 51 -7.67 -11.58 -0.77
CA GLN A 51 -6.28 -11.94 -0.50
C GLN A 51 -5.37 -11.61 -1.70
N PRO A 52 -4.15 -11.09 -1.52
CA PRO A 52 -3.24 -10.73 -2.61
C PRO A 52 -2.91 -11.88 -3.57
N GLU A 53 -2.85 -13.11 -3.07
CA GLU A 53 -2.46 -14.31 -3.82
C GLU A 53 -3.53 -14.74 -4.85
N LEU A 54 -4.73 -14.14 -4.82
CA LEU A 54 -5.84 -14.49 -5.70
C LEU A 54 -5.59 -14.14 -7.16
N LEU A 55 -4.76 -13.12 -7.43
CA LEU A 55 -4.56 -12.57 -8.76
C LEU A 55 -3.10 -12.16 -8.96
N ILE A 56 -2.59 -12.33 -10.18
CA ILE A 56 -1.23 -11.90 -10.54
C ILE A 56 -1.04 -10.39 -10.37
N LYS A 57 0.21 -9.96 -10.16
CA LYS A 57 0.56 -8.53 -9.97
C LYS A 57 -0.08 -7.59 -11.00
N SER A 58 -0.05 -7.95 -12.29
CA SER A 58 -0.61 -7.12 -13.35
C SER A 58 -2.14 -6.98 -13.27
N SER A 59 -2.83 -7.96 -12.70
CA SER A 59 -4.27 -7.86 -12.47
C SER A 59 -4.60 -6.88 -11.34
N TRP A 60 -3.82 -6.91 -10.26
CA TRP A 60 -3.93 -5.95 -9.17
C TRP A 60 -3.64 -4.52 -9.63
N GLU A 61 -2.49 -4.34 -10.29
CA GLU A 61 -2.00 -3.03 -10.71
C GLU A 61 -2.92 -2.34 -11.72
N ASN A 62 -3.34 -3.07 -12.76
CA ASN A 62 -4.03 -2.46 -13.89
C ASN A 62 -5.56 -2.42 -13.74
N TYR A 63 -6.15 -3.21 -12.85
CA TYR A 63 -7.61 -3.36 -12.80
C TYR A 63 -8.20 -3.25 -11.40
N VAL A 64 -7.70 -4.02 -10.43
CA VAL A 64 -8.36 -4.11 -9.11
C VAL A 64 -8.08 -2.88 -8.26
N LEU A 65 -6.80 -2.51 -8.08
CA LEU A 65 -6.43 -1.36 -7.26
C LEU A 65 -7.02 -0.05 -7.80
N PRO A 66 -7.00 0.25 -9.11
CA PRO A 66 -7.69 1.44 -9.64
C PRO A 66 -9.17 1.47 -9.29
N ARG A 67 -9.90 0.36 -9.48
CA ARG A 67 -11.33 0.28 -9.21
C ARG A 67 -11.67 0.43 -7.73
N MET A 68 -10.87 -0.18 -6.84
CA MET A 68 -11.04 0.01 -5.39
C MET A 68 -10.71 1.44 -4.97
N GLY A 69 -9.68 2.04 -5.58
CA GLY A 69 -9.31 3.44 -5.37
C GLY A 69 -10.44 4.41 -5.70
N TYR A 70 -11.18 4.19 -6.79
CA TYR A 70 -12.32 5.02 -7.17
C TYR A 70 -13.41 5.08 -6.10
N MET A 71 -13.70 3.96 -5.44
CA MET A 71 -14.66 3.90 -4.31
C MET A 71 -14.18 4.69 -3.08
N LEU A 72 -12.88 4.99 -3.00
CA LEU A 72 -12.25 5.78 -1.94
C LEU A 72 -11.94 7.22 -2.37
N GLY A 73 -12.37 7.63 -3.57
CA GLY A 73 -12.10 8.96 -4.12
C GLY A 73 -10.65 9.17 -4.60
N ILE A 74 -9.95 8.08 -4.94
CA ILE A 74 -8.59 8.13 -5.49
C ILE A 74 -8.66 7.94 -7.01
N TYR A 75 -8.27 8.97 -7.75
CA TYR A 75 -8.23 8.97 -9.22
C TYR A 75 -6.88 9.50 -9.71
N SER A 76 -6.50 9.17 -10.95
CA SER A 76 -5.32 9.78 -11.57
C SER A 76 -5.63 11.22 -12.01
N ILE A 77 -6.84 11.41 -12.56
CA ILE A 77 -7.41 12.70 -12.97
C ILE A 77 -8.92 12.70 -12.65
N LEU A 78 -9.51 13.87 -12.42
CA LEU A 78 -10.94 13.96 -12.04
C LEU A 78 -11.89 13.53 -13.16
N GLU A 79 -11.47 13.63 -14.42
CA GLU A 79 -12.25 13.19 -15.57
C GLU A 79 -12.57 11.68 -15.50
N GLU A 80 -11.68 10.86 -14.92
CA GLU A 80 -11.93 9.43 -14.71
C GLU A 80 -13.18 9.20 -13.85
N ARG A 81 -13.43 10.07 -12.86
CA ARG A 81 -14.63 9.99 -12.02
C ARG A 81 -15.89 10.22 -12.84
N ASN A 82 -15.87 11.21 -13.71
CA ASN A 82 -17.06 11.58 -14.50
C ASN A 82 -17.47 10.46 -15.47
N ASP A 83 -16.50 9.70 -15.99
CA ASP A 83 -16.74 8.55 -16.86
C ASP A 83 -17.37 7.35 -16.12
N LEU A 84 -17.27 7.28 -14.79
CA LEU A 84 -17.89 6.24 -13.97
C LEU A 84 -19.38 6.49 -13.70
N ILE A 85 -19.84 7.72 -13.89
CA ILE A 85 -21.19 8.16 -13.52
C ILE A 85 -22.00 8.32 -14.79
N GLU A 86 -22.97 7.42 -14.99
CA GLU A 86 -23.87 7.49 -16.14
C GLU A 86 -24.78 8.73 -16.09
N LYS A 87 -25.39 9.09 -17.23
CA LYS A 87 -26.36 10.19 -17.28
C LYS A 87 -27.75 9.72 -16.87
N GLY A 88 -28.53 10.62 -16.29
CA GLY A 88 -29.92 10.39 -15.91
C GLY A 88 -30.06 9.78 -14.51
N ARG A 89 -31.22 9.16 -14.24
CA ARG A 89 -31.64 8.79 -12.87
C ARG A 89 -30.64 7.88 -12.14
N GLY A 90 -29.99 6.93 -12.82
CA GLY A 90 -29.03 6.05 -12.14
C GLY A 90 -27.78 6.79 -11.70
N GLY A 91 -27.24 7.68 -12.54
CA GLY A 91 -26.15 8.59 -12.18
C GLY A 91 -26.50 9.52 -11.02
N GLU A 92 -27.69 10.12 -11.04
CA GLU A 92 -28.19 10.97 -9.95
C GLU A 92 -28.21 10.21 -8.60
N ILE A 93 -28.60 8.94 -8.62
CA ILE A 93 -28.56 8.09 -7.42
C ILE A 93 -27.12 7.86 -6.97
N VAL A 94 -26.22 7.47 -7.88
CA VAL A 94 -24.79 7.23 -7.59
C VAL A 94 -24.15 8.48 -6.98
N GLU A 95 -24.41 9.65 -7.54
CA GLU A 95 -23.93 10.94 -7.01
C GLU A 95 -24.52 11.25 -5.64
N SER A 96 -25.84 11.11 -5.47
CA SER A 96 -26.51 11.40 -4.19
C SER A 96 -26.03 10.52 -3.03
N GLN A 97 -25.55 9.31 -3.33
CA GLN A 97 -25.03 8.36 -2.35
C GLN A 97 -23.51 8.46 -2.17
N ASN A 98 -22.83 9.34 -2.92
CA ASN A 98 -21.38 9.54 -2.86
C ASN A 98 -20.59 8.23 -3.04
N ILE A 99 -21.04 7.35 -3.94
CA ILE A 99 -20.40 6.04 -4.21
C ILE A 99 -18.99 6.22 -4.78
N PHE A 100 -18.79 7.25 -5.60
CA PHE A 100 -17.50 7.69 -6.11
C PHE A 100 -17.21 9.09 -5.54
N PRO A 101 -16.56 9.20 -4.36
CA PRO A 101 -16.28 10.48 -3.74
C PRO A 101 -15.43 11.38 -4.65
N GLU A 102 -15.69 12.69 -4.65
CA GLU A 102 -14.87 13.64 -5.42
C GLU A 102 -13.48 13.88 -4.80
N LYS A 103 -13.36 13.62 -3.49
CA LYS A 103 -12.13 13.83 -2.72
C LYS A 103 -11.76 12.53 -2.01
N PRO A 104 -10.46 12.27 -1.81
CA PRO A 104 -10.00 11.11 -1.04
C PRO A 104 -10.64 11.07 0.34
N ILE A 105 -11.19 9.92 0.72
CA ILE A 105 -11.73 9.67 2.07
C ILE A 105 -10.71 9.01 3.01
N ILE A 106 -9.55 8.67 2.47
CA ILE A 106 -8.37 8.17 3.21
C ILE A 106 -7.15 9.01 2.85
N ASP A 107 -6.12 8.96 3.71
CA ASP A 107 -4.84 9.58 3.41
C ASP A 107 -4.19 8.90 2.19
N VAL A 108 -3.64 9.70 1.27
CA VAL A 108 -2.99 9.19 0.06
C VAL A 108 -1.80 8.31 0.40
N THR A 109 -1.06 8.61 1.47
CA THR A 109 0.06 7.78 1.93
C THR A 109 -0.40 6.42 2.44
N ASP A 110 -1.58 6.34 3.06
CA ASP A 110 -2.17 5.06 3.47
C ASP A 110 -2.60 4.25 2.26
N TRP A 111 -3.17 4.90 1.23
CA TRP A 111 -3.46 4.24 -0.04
C TRP A 111 -2.21 3.66 -0.70
N GLU A 112 -1.09 4.38 -0.70
CA GLU A 112 0.18 3.86 -1.24
C GLU A 112 0.69 2.64 -0.47
N LYS A 113 0.54 2.60 0.87
CA LYS A 113 0.88 1.42 1.68
C LYS A 113 0.01 0.21 1.30
N ILE A 114 -1.29 0.42 1.07
CA ILE A 114 -2.23 -0.63 0.63
C ILE A 114 -1.82 -1.18 -0.74
N LYS A 115 -1.58 -0.30 -1.72
CA LYS A 115 -1.12 -0.72 -3.06
C LYS A 115 0.17 -1.53 -2.96
N LYS A 116 1.14 -1.04 -2.18
CA LYS A 116 2.40 -1.75 -1.95
C LYS A 116 2.17 -3.15 -1.37
N TYR A 117 1.32 -3.28 -0.35
CA TYR A 117 0.98 -4.58 0.23
C TYR A 117 0.45 -5.57 -0.82
N TYR A 118 -0.52 -5.17 -1.64
CA TYR A 118 -1.04 -6.05 -2.69
C TYR A 118 0.02 -6.41 -3.74
N LEU A 119 0.82 -5.45 -4.19
CA LEU A 119 1.81 -5.69 -5.23
C LEU A 119 3.01 -6.50 -4.72
N ASP A 120 3.38 -6.38 -3.46
CA ASP A 120 4.49 -7.16 -2.90
C ASP A 120 4.10 -8.61 -2.61
N ASN A 121 2.82 -8.88 -2.35
CA ASN A 121 2.31 -10.22 -1.97
C ASN A 121 1.52 -10.93 -3.08
N ALA A 122 1.31 -10.29 -4.23
CA ALA A 122 0.77 -10.95 -5.42
C ALA A 122 1.76 -12.01 -5.96
N PRO A 123 1.26 -13.10 -6.58
CA PRO A 123 2.08 -14.14 -7.18
C PRO A 123 2.76 -13.70 -8.48
#